data_AF-A0A4V5RI84-F1
#
_entry.id   AF-A0A4V5RI84-F1
#
_cell.length_a   1.000
_cell.length_b   1.000
_cell.length_c   1.000
_cell.angle_alpha   90.00
_cell.angle_beta   90.00
_cell.angle_gamma   90.00
#
_symmetry.space_group_name_H-M   'P 1'
#
loop_
_entity.id
_entity.type
_entity.pdbx_description
1 polymer ?
#
loop_
_entity_poly.entity_id
_entity_poly.type
_entity_poly.pdbx_seq_one_letter_code
_entity_poly.pdbx_strand_id
1 'polypeptide(L)'
;MNQVEVLYALMNRIVSDLNKRLPVSLVLHQQQITTKNISLSGANGRVWVSPCQGGYDISISGISLENDMTARLTSYFGRNPDGYKQRNATRGFERQPFWRTSNFLNVEVVCEMYAKTTQ
;
A
#
# COMPACT_ATOMS: atom_id res chain seq x y z
N MET A 1 21.44 -7.69 -4.78
CA MET A 1 20.16 -7.42 -4.08
C MET A 1 19.05 -7.59 -5.08
N ASN A 2 18.07 -8.44 -4.79
CA ASN A 2 16.89 -8.59 -5.63
C ASN A 2 15.93 -7.38 -5.41
N GLN A 3 15.02 -7.13 -6.35
CA GLN A 3 14.10 -5.98 -6.30
C GLN A 3 13.23 -5.97 -5.03
N VAL A 4 12.93 -7.14 -4.46
CA VAL A 4 12.13 -7.29 -3.24
C VAL A 4 12.92 -6.82 -2.01
N GLU A 5 14.19 -7.20 -1.89
CA GLU A 5 15.09 -6.76 -0.81
C GLU A 5 15.26 -5.25 -0.81
N VAL A 6 15.45 -4.66 -2.00
CA VAL A 6 15.55 -3.19 -2.16
C VAL A 6 14.26 -2.52 -1.72
N LEU A 7 13.11 -3.01 -2.19
CA LEU A 7 11.82 -2.47 -1.81
C LEU A 7 11.58 -2.59 -0.29
N TYR A 8 11.88 -3.74 0.30
CA TYR A 8 11.74 -3.94 1.75
C TYR A 8 12.62 -2.97 2.53
N ALA A 9 13.90 -2.81 2.15
CA ALA A 9 14.81 -1.89 2.82
C ALA A 9 14.34 -0.43 2.72
N LEU A 10 13.83 -0.01 1.55
CA LEU A 10 13.29 1.33 1.35
C LEU A 10 12.02 1.56 2.19
N MET A 11 11.08 0.61 2.15
CA MET A 11 9.86 0.71 2.97
C MET A 11 10.20 0.71 4.46
N ASN A 12 11.16 -0.10 4.92
CA ASN A 12 11.57 -0.13 6.32
C ASN A 12 12.10 1.23 6.80
N ARG A 13 12.81 1.97 5.94
CA ARG A 13 13.24 3.34 6.24
C ARG A 13 12.04 4.28 6.39
N ILE A 14 11.11 4.26 5.43
CA ILE A 14 9.88 5.07 5.49
C ILE A 14 9.11 4.81 6.79
N VAL A 15 8.94 3.54 7.16
CA VAL A 15 8.23 3.16 8.39
C VAL A 15 8.96 3.63 9.63
N SER A 16 10.29 3.45 9.69
CA SER A 16 11.10 3.94 10.81
C SER A 16 10.99 5.45 10.97
N ASP A 17 11.01 6.20 9.87
CA ASP A 17 10.92 7.66 9.90
C ASP A 17 9.51 8.15 10.24
N LEU A 18 8.46 7.48 9.78
CA LEU A 18 7.08 7.79 10.16
C LEU A 18 6.83 7.55 11.65
N ASN A 19 7.27 6.42 12.19
CA ASN A 19 7.13 6.10 13.61
C ASN A 19 7.92 7.06 14.53
N LYS A 20 8.98 7.71 14.03
CA LYS A 20 9.69 8.76 14.77
C LYS A 20 8.98 10.10 14.73
N ARG A 21 8.32 10.43 13.62
CA ARG A 21 7.69 11.75 13.38
C ARG A 21 6.25 11.84 13.83
N LEU A 22 5.52 10.73 13.83
CA LEU A 22 4.09 10.67 14.07
C LEU A 22 3.79 9.76 15.28
N PRO A 23 2.71 10.01 16.04
CA PRO A 23 2.30 9.17 17.16
C PRO A 23 1.61 7.89 16.66
N VAL A 24 2.32 7.08 15.88
CA VAL A 24 1.83 5.85 15.24
C VAL A 24 2.81 4.70 15.48
N SER A 25 2.28 3.48 15.45
CA SER A 25 3.07 2.25 15.59
C SER A 25 2.93 1.39 14.35
N LEU A 26 3.45 1.89 13.23
CA LEU A 26 3.39 1.19 11.96
C LEU A 26 4.35 0.00 11.94
N VAL A 27 3.88 -1.11 11.37
CA VAL A 27 4.64 -2.37 11.29
C VAL A 27 4.75 -2.83 9.84
N LEU A 28 5.99 -3.08 9.40
CA LEU A 28 6.28 -3.63 8.09
C LEU A 28 6.25 -5.17 8.15
N HIS A 29 5.43 -5.78 7.30
CA HIS A 29 5.33 -7.23 7.16
C HIS A 29 5.70 -7.66 5.74
N GLN A 30 6.46 -8.73 5.63
CA GLN A 30 6.70 -9.42 4.37
C GLN A 30 6.05 -10.81 4.45
N GLN A 31 5.29 -11.21 3.42
CA GLN A 31 4.71 -12.56 3.39
C GLN A 31 5.81 -13.61 3.24
N GLN A 32 5.70 -14.74 3.95
CA GLN A 32 6.69 -15.81 3.92
C GLN A 32 6.71 -16.56 2.58
N ILE A 33 5.55 -16.79 1.98
CA ILE A 33 5.40 -17.56 0.74
C ILE A 33 5.58 -16.64 -0.48
N THR A 34 4.80 -15.56 -0.54
CA THR A 34 4.91 -14.57 -1.62
C THR A 34 5.72 -13.37 -1.13
N THR A 35 7.03 -13.53 -1.03
CA THR A 35 7.95 -12.52 -0.47
C THR A 35 7.88 -11.16 -1.18
N LYS A 36 7.37 -11.13 -2.42
CA LYS A 36 7.08 -9.91 -3.19
C LYS A 36 6.00 -9.02 -2.56
N ASN A 37 5.12 -9.59 -1.73
CA ASN A 37 4.06 -8.85 -1.07
C ASN A 37 4.56 -8.31 0.27
N ILE A 38 4.83 -7.01 0.28
CA ILE A 38 5.21 -6.28 1.48
C ILE A 38 4.01 -5.44 1.89
N SER A 39 3.74 -5.36 3.19
CA SER A 39 2.60 -4.60 3.70
C SER A 39 2.92 -3.80 4.93
N LEU A 40 2.16 -2.73 5.10
CA LEU A 40 2.20 -1.84 6.22
C LEU A 40 0.89 -1.96 7.00
N SER A 41 0.99 -2.27 8.28
CA SER A 41 -0.13 -2.30 9.23
C SER A 41 0.11 -1.33 10.39
N GLY A 42 -0.87 -1.18 11.29
CA GLY A 42 -0.77 -0.28 12.45
C GLY A 42 -1.63 0.99 12.35
N ALA A 43 -2.29 1.21 11.21
CA ALA A 43 -3.36 2.19 11.04
C ALA A 43 -4.65 1.47 10.57
N ASN A 44 -5.63 2.21 10.02
CA ASN A 44 -6.89 1.63 9.57
C ASN A 44 -6.66 0.63 8.42
N GLY A 45 -6.94 -0.65 8.59
CA GLY A 45 -6.70 -1.66 7.54
C GLY A 45 -5.20 -1.86 7.24
N ARG A 46 -4.85 -2.02 5.96
CA ARG A 46 -3.47 -2.35 5.54
C ARG A 46 -3.15 -1.84 4.13
N VAL A 47 -1.97 -1.25 3.96
CA VAL A 47 -1.39 -0.95 2.63
C VAL A 47 -0.48 -2.09 2.22
N TRP A 48 -0.52 -2.47 0.96
CA TRP A 48 0.39 -3.43 0.34
C TRP A 48 1.16 -2.78 -0.80
N VAL A 49 2.43 -3.12 -0.90
CA VAL A 49 3.30 -2.72 -2.00
C VAL A 49 3.97 -3.97 -2.52
N SER A 50 3.92 -4.16 -3.84
CA SER A 50 4.56 -5.29 -4.51
C SER A 50 5.28 -4.81 -5.76
N PRO A 51 6.49 -5.31 -6.06
CA PRO A 51 7.16 -4.99 -7.30
C PRO A 51 6.42 -5.65 -8.47
N CYS A 52 6.29 -4.91 -9.57
CA CYS A 52 5.67 -5.38 -10.80
C CYS A 52 6.50 -4.96 -12.01
N GLN A 53 6.15 -5.47 -13.20
CA GLN A 53 6.81 -5.03 -14.43
C GLN A 53 6.53 -3.53 -14.64
N GLY A 54 7.60 -2.73 -14.66
CA GLY A 54 7.51 -1.29 -14.83
C GLY A 54 7.32 -0.48 -13.55
N GLY A 55 7.38 -1.09 -12.35
CA GLY A 55 7.35 -0.33 -11.09
C GLY A 55 6.82 -1.10 -9.89
N TYR A 56 5.82 -0.51 -9.24
CA TYR A 56 5.21 -0.98 -8.00
C TYR A 56 3.69 -0.93 -8.10
N ASP A 57 3.03 -1.99 -7.64
CA ASP A 57 1.60 -1.96 -7.35
C ASP A 57 1.41 -1.60 -5.88
N ILE A 58 0.67 -0.51 -5.64
CA ILE A 58 0.26 -0.05 -4.32
C ILE A 58 -1.23 -0.38 -4.18
N SER A 59 -1.60 -1.17 -3.18
CA SER A 59 -3.01 -1.52 -2.94
C SER A 59 -3.40 -1.30 -1.47
N ILE A 60 -4.66 -0.97 -1.24
CA ILE A 60 -5.22 -0.77 0.10
C ILE A 60 -6.21 -1.87 0.42
N SER A 61 -6.22 -2.39 1.63
CA SER A 61 -7.12 -3.48 2.04
C SER A 61 -7.74 -3.19 3.41
N GLY A 62 -9.01 -3.58 3.56
CA GLY A 62 -9.83 -3.29 4.73
C GLY A 62 -10.91 -2.29 4.36
N ILE A 63 -12.18 -2.63 4.61
CA ILE A 63 -13.33 -1.89 4.09
C ILE A 63 -13.33 -0.41 4.50
N SER A 64 -12.98 -0.12 5.75
CA SER A 64 -12.90 1.24 6.26
C SER A 64 -11.78 2.03 5.59
N LEU A 65 -10.63 1.41 5.35
CA LEU A 65 -9.51 2.02 4.61
C LEU A 65 -9.86 2.23 3.14
N GLU A 66 -10.48 1.25 2.49
CA GLU A 66 -10.93 1.35 1.11
C GLU A 66 -11.89 2.54 0.95
N ASN A 67 -12.84 2.71 1.86
CA ASN A 67 -13.77 3.83 1.85
C ASN A 67 -13.08 5.19 2.05
N ASP A 68 -12.08 5.26 2.95
CA ASP A 68 -11.38 6.51 3.26
C ASP A 68 -10.33 6.92 2.21
N MET A 69 -9.49 5.97 1.80
CA MET A 69 -8.34 6.27 0.95
C MET A 69 -8.63 6.20 -0.54
N THR A 70 -9.66 5.49 -1.02
CA THR A 70 -9.87 5.36 -2.48
C THR A 70 -10.05 6.71 -3.15
N ALA A 71 -10.91 7.59 -2.62
CA ALA A 71 -11.12 8.92 -3.20
C ALA A 71 -9.85 9.78 -3.15
N ARG A 72 -9.09 9.70 -2.04
CA ARG A 72 -7.82 10.44 -1.87
C ARG A 72 -6.76 9.98 -2.86
N LEU A 73 -6.64 8.67 -3.06
CA LEU A 73 -5.68 8.07 -4.00
C LEU A 73 -6.08 8.36 -5.46
N THR A 74 -7.37 8.27 -5.79
CA THR A 74 -7.86 8.66 -7.12
C THR A 74 -7.53 10.12 -7.43
N SER A 75 -7.72 11.01 -6.47
CA SER A 75 -7.34 12.42 -6.60
C SER A 75 -5.82 12.60 -6.75
N TYR A 76 -5.03 11.96 -5.90
CA TYR A 76 -3.57 12.04 -5.93
C TYR A 76 -2.95 11.51 -7.24
N PHE A 77 -3.42 10.36 -7.73
CA PHE A 77 -2.94 9.78 -8.98
C PHE A 77 -3.60 10.40 -10.23
N GLY A 78 -4.63 11.22 -10.06
CA GLY A 78 -5.42 11.81 -11.15
C GLY A 78 -6.19 10.78 -11.99
N ARG A 79 -6.44 9.58 -11.45
CA ARG A 79 -7.05 8.45 -12.16
C ARG A 79 -7.60 7.39 -11.21
N ASN A 80 -8.58 6.63 -11.72
CA ASN A 80 -9.15 5.47 -11.03
C ASN A 80 -8.09 4.37 -10.78
N PRO A 81 -8.36 3.42 -9.86
CA PRO A 81 -7.52 2.25 -9.68
C PRO A 81 -7.27 1.51 -11.00
N ASP A 82 -6.07 0.95 -11.19
CA ASP A 82 -5.73 0.10 -12.34
C ASP A 82 -6.44 -1.26 -12.30
N GLY A 83 -7.00 -1.60 -11.14
CA GLY A 83 -7.80 -2.78 -10.94
C GLY A 83 -7.90 -3.14 -9.46
N TYR A 84 -8.26 -4.39 -9.21
CA TYR A 84 -8.53 -4.91 -7.87
C TYR A 84 -7.79 -6.24 -7.69
N LYS A 85 -7.10 -6.40 -6.55
CA LYS A 85 -6.35 -7.63 -6.24
C LYS A 85 -7.26 -8.77 -5.83
N GLN A 86 -8.48 -8.48 -5.38
CA GLN A 86 -9.49 -9.46 -5.02
C GLN A 86 -10.75 -9.21 -5.83
N ARG A 87 -11.14 -10.17 -6.66
CA ARG A 87 -12.36 -10.12 -7.46
C ARG A 87 -13.16 -11.40 -7.23
N ASN A 88 -14.46 -11.26 -7.01
CA ASN A 88 -15.38 -12.38 -7.03
C ASN A 88 -16.49 -12.09 -8.04
N ALA A 89 -16.36 -12.68 -9.23
CA ALA A 89 -17.31 -12.50 -10.32
C ALA A 89 -18.72 -13.00 -9.95
N THR A 90 -18.83 -14.07 -9.18
CA THR A 90 -20.11 -14.65 -8.77
C THR A 90 -20.86 -13.77 -7.76
N ARG A 91 -20.14 -13.09 -6.87
CA ARG A 91 -20.73 -12.21 -5.84
C ARG A 91 -20.72 -10.72 -6.22
N GLY A 92 -20.23 -10.39 -7.41
CA GLY A 92 -20.20 -9.03 -7.94
C GLY A 92 -19.38 -8.04 -7.13
N PHE A 93 -18.34 -8.49 -6.40
CA PHE A 93 -17.49 -7.58 -5.62
C PHE A 93 -16.06 -7.49 -6.15
N GLU A 94 -15.54 -6.27 -6.09
CA GLU A 94 -14.14 -5.93 -6.32
C GLU A 94 -13.57 -5.30 -5.04
N ARG A 95 -12.45 -5.83 -4.56
CA ARG A 95 -11.82 -5.48 -3.29
C ARG A 95 -10.32 -5.31 -3.47
N GLN A 96 -9.73 -4.57 -2.55
CA GLN A 96 -8.30 -4.27 -2.59
C GLN A 96 -7.90 -3.56 -3.90
N PRO A 97 -8.40 -2.33 -4.15
CA PRO A 97 -8.02 -1.55 -5.31
C PRO A 97 -6.51 -1.31 -5.33
N PHE A 98 -5.91 -1.24 -6.51
CA PHE A 98 -4.49 -0.96 -6.67
C PHE A 98 -4.19 0.11 -7.73
N TRP A 99 -3.10 0.83 -7.50
CA TRP A 99 -2.50 1.78 -8.43
C TRP A 99 -1.07 1.35 -8.70
N ARG A 100 -0.71 1.30 -9.98
CA ARG A 100 0.63 1.02 -10.48
C ARG A 100 1.37 2.32 -10.69
N THR A 101 2.62 2.35 -10.26
CA THR A 101 3.51 3.50 -10.47
C THR A 101 4.94 3.08 -10.66
N SER A 102 5.64 3.74 -11.57
CA SER A 102 7.09 3.60 -11.75
C SER A 102 7.89 4.49 -10.78
N ASN A 103 7.25 5.45 -10.12
CA ASN A 103 7.90 6.41 -9.23
C ASN A 103 7.78 5.97 -7.77
N PHE A 104 8.91 5.67 -7.14
CA PHE A 104 8.94 5.24 -5.75
C PHE A 104 8.47 6.34 -4.77
N LEU A 105 8.58 7.62 -5.12
CA LEU A 105 8.06 8.71 -4.28
C LEU A 105 6.56 8.59 -4.03
N ASN A 106 5.81 8.02 -4.98
CA ASN A 106 4.39 7.76 -4.80
C ASN A 106 4.14 6.69 -3.72
N VAL A 107 5.04 5.71 -3.57
CA VAL A 107 4.96 4.70 -2.50
C VAL A 107 5.10 5.39 -1.14
N GLU A 108 6.09 6.28 -1.00
CA GLU A 108 6.33 7.05 0.20
C GLU A 108 5.12 7.91 0.57
N VAL A 109 4.60 8.69 -0.37
CA VAL A 109 3.42 9.55 -0.16
C VAL A 109 2.20 8.72 0.28
N VAL A 110 1.96 7.56 -0.31
CA VAL A 110 0.85 6.69 0.11
C VAL A 110 1.07 6.12 1.51
N CYS A 111 2.30 5.76 1.88
CA CYS A 111 2.62 5.36 3.25
C CYS A 111 2.37 6.51 4.24
N GLU A 112 2.70 7.76 3.89
CA GLU A 112 2.39 8.92 4.73
C GLU A 112 0.89 9.19 4.85
N MET A 113 0.14 9.05 3.76
CA MET A 113 -1.33 9.16 3.79
C MET A 113 -1.94 8.09 4.69
N TYR A 114 -1.47 6.85 4.58
CA TYR A 114 -1.90 5.73 5.41
C TYR A 114 -1.62 5.95 6.89
N ALA A 115 -0.44 6.47 7.23
CA ALA A 115 -0.07 6.77 8.61
C ALA A 115 -1.04 7.76 9.30
N LYS A 116 -1.76 8.58 8.53
CA LYS A 116 -2.73 9.55 9.02
C LYS A 116 -4.17 9.00 9.09
N THR A 117 -4.38 7.75 8.72
CA THR A 117 -5.70 7.10 8.84
C THR A 117 -5.90 6.64 10.29
N THR A 118 -6.92 7.16 10.96
CA THR A 118 -7.27 6.76 12.33
C THR A 118 -7.92 5.37 12.33
N GLN A 119 -7.50 4.49 13.25
CA GLN A 119 -8.22 3.26 13.57
C GLN A 119 -9.54 3.56 14.28
#